data_AF-A0AAV5GVT7-F1
#
_entry.id   AF-A0AAV5GVT7-F1
#
_cell.length_a   1.000
_cell.length_b   1.000
_cell.length_c   1.000
_cell.angle_alpha   90.00
_cell.angle_beta   90.00
_cell.angle_gamma   90.00
#
_symmetry.space_group_name_H-M   'P 1'
#
loop_
_entity.id
_entity.type
_entity.pdbx_description
1 polymer ?
#
loop_
_entity_poly.entity_id
_entity_poly.type
_entity_poly.pdbx_seq_one_letter_code
_entity_poly.pdbx_strand_id
1 'polypeptide(L)'
;MPPAPRDDILLATMPDVRPLASILRALAFKHVTHAYIAASAFSSYQFELDPEDPAAYVDGRPEPSDPSSSASPPSSPVPTSAPYCQMTVSLATILECLNIFGNAGGSSNPFKREGDGEDEEGGGCGGRWRGGKRRRMGSEEYEEPRGGGRLAHEEGKTTSLRLSFAGEGQPLVLLLEESGIVTRCEITSYEPEALLDLAFSDEDKVQRLIIKSDWLRDALAELPPSSEKLTISFSPPQDSRARGRGGRYRYDDSFDGGNDGEEEEVPLFRIESVGTMGSTEMDYSDDKDVLEAFECDHPLRNTYKFSHIQLTKVALQNSIKASIRTDAGGLVSFQFMIPLSPRGAKASIAENKIGFVEFLCVALDEDY
;
A
#
# COMPACT_ATOMS: atom_id res chain seq x y z
N MET A 1 4.00 -33.75 34.96
CA MET A 1 2.89 -32.80 34.79
C MET A 1 2.97 -32.28 33.36
N PRO A 2 1.88 -32.30 32.57
CA PRO A 2 1.84 -31.47 31.38
C PRO A 2 2.01 -30.01 31.83
N PRO A 3 2.77 -29.17 31.10
CA PRO A 3 2.82 -27.74 31.41
C PRO A 3 1.38 -27.20 31.34
N ALA A 4 1.02 -26.35 32.30
CA ALA A 4 -0.26 -25.65 32.27
C ALA A 4 -0.42 -24.95 30.90
N PRO A 5 -1.63 -24.90 30.32
CA PRO A 5 -1.85 -24.14 29.10
C PRO A 5 -1.41 -22.70 29.41
N ARG A 6 -0.39 -22.22 28.70
CA ARG A 6 -0.10 -20.79 28.67
C ARG A 6 -1.30 -20.13 27.97
N ASP A 7 -1.86 -19.10 28.59
CA ASP A 7 -2.87 -18.30 27.92
C ASP A 7 -2.22 -17.66 26.69
N ASP A 8 -2.95 -17.68 25.56
CA ASP A 8 -2.44 -17.12 24.31
C ASP A 8 -2.29 -15.60 24.46
N ILE A 9 -1.06 -15.09 24.31
CA ILE A 9 -0.73 -13.66 24.39
C ILE A 9 -1.48 -12.86 23.32
N LEU A 10 -1.58 -13.44 22.13
CA LEU A 10 -2.29 -12.85 21.00
C LEU A 10 -3.35 -13.82 20.50
N LEU A 11 -4.60 -13.37 20.48
CA LEU A 11 -5.72 -14.05 19.86
C LEU A 11 -6.44 -13.08 18.92
N ALA A 12 -6.44 -13.37 17.63
CA ALA A 12 -7.12 -12.53 16.63
C ALA A 12 -8.03 -13.36 15.74
N THR A 13 -9.20 -12.85 15.40
CA THR A 13 -10.12 -13.51 14.47
C THR A 13 -10.46 -12.59 13.31
N MET A 14 -10.66 -13.20 12.14
CA MET A 14 -11.21 -12.52 10.97
C MET A 14 -12.18 -13.44 10.23
N PRO A 15 -13.33 -12.93 9.76
CA PRO A 15 -14.29 -13.72 9.00
C PRO A 15 -13.81 -14.00 7.57
N ASP A 16 -12.84 -13.24 7.09
CA ASP A 16 -12.30 -13.33 5.73
C ASP A 16 -10.79 -13.09 5.76
N VAL A 17 -10.02 -14.05 5.23
CA VAL A 17 -8.53 -13.98 5.14
C VAL A 17 -8.00 -13.12 4.00
N ARG A 18 -8.82 -12.83 2.98
CA ARG A 18 -8.39 -12.08 1.79
C ARG A 18 -7.72 -10.74 2.11
N PRO A 19 -8.22 -9.93 3.07
CA PRO A 19 -7.62 -8.64 3.38
C PRO A 19 -6.22 -8.77 3.99
N LEU A 20 -6.05 -9.69 4.95
CA LEU A 20 -4.76 -9.98 5.55
C LEU A 20 -3.78 -10.51 4.50
N ALA A 21 -4.22 -11.46 3.67
CA ALA A 21 -3.40 -11.98 2.58
C ALA A 21 -3.02 -10.90 1.56
N SER A 22 -3.89 -9.92 1.30
CA SER A 22 -3.60 -8.78 0.43
C SER A 22 -2.47 -7.90 0.98
N ILE A 23 -2.57 -7.51 2.27
CA ILE A 23 -1.52 -6.74 2.96
C ILE A 23 -0.20 -7.54 2.98
N LEU A 24 -0.23 -8.81 3.35
CA LEU A 24 0.99 -9.62 3.45
C LEU A 24 1.64 -9.87 2.08
N ARG A 25 0.86 -9.97 0.99
CA ARG A 25 1.42 -10.00 -0.37
C ARG A 25 2.10 -8.71 -0.76
N ALA A 26 1.61 -7.57 -0.29
CA ALA A 26 2.25 -6.28 -0.52
C ALA A 26 3.68 -6.21 0.05
N LEU A 27 3.97 -7.06 1.03
CA LEU A 27 5.27 -7.18 1.71
C LEU A 27 6.12 -8.35 1.20
N ALA A 28 5.61 -9.13 0.23
CA ALA A 28 6.24 -10.35 -0.25
C ALA A 28 7.40 -10.07 -1.23
N PHE A 29 8.53 -9.62 -0.70
CA PHE A 29 9.79 -9.46 -1.43
C PHE A 29 10.96 -10.06 -0.64
N LYS A 30 12.14 -10.18 -1.27
CA LYS A 30 13.28 -10.98 -0.78
C LYS A 30 13.98 -10.47 0.50
N HIS A 31 13.48 -9.41 1.14
CA HIS A 31 14.13 -8.76 2.29
C HIS A 31 13.31 -8.94 3.56
N VAL A 32 13.97 -8.81 4.72
CA VAL A 32 13.29 -8.78 6.03
C VAL A 32 12.51 -7.47 6.12
N THR A 33 11.22 -7.57 6.46
CA THR A 33 10.30 -6.42 6.55
C THR A 33 9.58 -6.43 7.89
N HIS A 34 9.52 -5.27 8.53
CA HIS A 34 8.59 -5.07 9.64
C HIS A 34 7.22 -4.68 9.09
N ALA A 35 6.18 -5.32 9.62
CA ALA A 35 4.80 -5.10 9.24
C ALA A 35 4.00 -4.77 10.50
N TYR A 36 3.35 -3.62 10.52
CA TYR A 36 2.40 -3.28 11.56
C TYR A 36 0.99 -3.50 11.02
N ILE A 37 0.25 -4.41 11.65
CA ILE A 37 -1.14 -4.67 11.30
C ILE A 37 -2.00 -4.01 12.36
N ALA A 38 -2.78 -3.01 11.96
CA ALA A 38 -3.71 -2.33 12.86
C ALA A 38 -4.78 -3.31 13.38
N ALA A 39 -5.17 -3.17 14.65
CA ALA A 39 -6.20 -4.01 15.28
C ALA A 39 -7.55 -3.95 14.53
N SER A 40 -7.85 -2.86 13.83
CA SER A 40 -9.03 -2.69 12.98
C SER A 40 -9.11 -3.66 11.80
N ALA A 41 -8.00 -4.33 11.45
CA ALA A 41 -8.00 -5.36 10.42
C ALA A 41 -8.71 -6.66 10.87
N PHE A 42 -8.90 -6.85 12.18
CA PHE A 42 -9.50 -8.05 12.77
C PHE A 42 -10.93 -7.79 13.23
N SER A 43 -11.80 -8.80 13.19
CA SER A 43 -13.16 -8.71 13.75
C SER A 43 -13.16 -8.77 15.28
N SER A 44 -12.24 -9.53 15.85
CA SER A 44 -11.95 -9.53 17.27
C SER A 44 -10.44 -9.64 17.47
N TYR A 45 -9.93 -8.91 18.45
CA TYR A 45 -8.52 -8.90 18.82
C TYR A 45 -8.45 -8.87 20.34
N GLN A 46 -7.75 -9.83 20.93
CA GLN A 46 -7.38 -9.85 22.33
C GLN A 46 -5.86 -9.97 22.39
N PHE A 47 -5.25 -9.07 23.14
CA PHE A 47 -3.83 -9.05 23.40
C PHE A 47 -3.61 -8.79 24.87
N GLU A 48 -3.05 -9.78 25.54
CA GLU A 48 -2.76 -9.74 26.96
C GLU A 48 -1.30 -10.13 27.13
N LEU A 49 -0.50 -9.18 27.56
CA LEU A 49 0.93 -9.36 27.77
C LEU A 49 1.25 -8.85 29.16
N ASP A 50 1.63 -9.78 30.05
CA ASP A 50 2.11 -9.45 31.38
C ASP A 50 3.51 -8.80 31.24
N PRO A 51 3.78 -7.63 31.84
CA PRO A 51 5.12 -7.03 31.84
C PRO A 51 6.20 -7.94 32.47
N GLU A 52 5.83 -8.95 33.25
CA GLU A 52 6.75 -9.97 33.77
C GLU A 52 6.92 -11.19 32.82
N ASP A 53 6.18 -11.25 31.70
CA ASP A 53 6.30 -12.32 30.71
C ASP A 53 7.65 -12.20 29.97
N PRO A 54 8.43 -13.29 29.81
CA PRO A 54 9.64 -13.27 29.00
C PRO A 54 9.41 -12.82 27.55
N ALA A 55 8.19 -12.96 27.02
CA ALA A 55 7.83 -12.48 25.68
C ALA A 55 7.57 -10.95 25.61
N ALA A 56 7.59 -10.25 26.74
CA ALA A 56 7.36 -8.81 26.81
C ALA A 56 8.64 -8.02 26.52
N TYR A 57 8.67 -7.38 25.36
CA TYR A 57 9.63 -6.33 25.08
C TYR A 57 9.16 -5.04 25.75
N VAL A 58 10.09 -4.38 26.42
CA VAL A 58 9.91 -3.03 26.98
C VAL A 58 10.94 -2.16 26.29
N ASP A 59 10.53 -1.01 25.73
CA ASP A 59 11.47 -0.07 25.13
C ASP A 59 12.38 0.47 26.23
N GLY A 60 13.54 -0.16 26.38
CA GLY A 60 14.64 0.36 27.18
C GLY A 60 15.29 1.49 26.41
N ARG A 61 14.66 2.67 26.36
CA ARG A 61 15.39 3.89 26.02
C ARG A 61 16.20 4.28 27.27
N PRO A 62 17.52 4.08 27.32
CA PRO A 62 18.31 4.66 28.40
C PRO A 62 18.23 6.18 28.21
N GLU A 63 17.67 6.90 29.19
CA GLU A 63 17.96 8.32 29.28
C GLU A 63 19.49 8.48 29.39
N PRO A 64 20.09 9.45 28.68
CA PRO A 64 21.46 9.85 28.99
C PRO A 64 21.45 10.33 30.44
N SER A 65 22.11 9.58 31.31
CA SER A 65 22.29 9.97 32.70
C SER A 65 23.18 11.21 32.73
N ASP A 66 22.58 12.38 32.90
CA ASP A 66 23.31 13.60 33.23
C ASP A 66 24.06 13.37 34.56
N PRO A 67 25.41 13.43 34.61
CA PRO A 67 26.18 13.16 35.82
C PRO A 67 26.13 14.30 36.86
N SER A 68 25.14 15.19 36.79
CA SER A 68 25.03 16.33 37.69
C SER A 68 23.59 16.63 38.13
N SER A 69 23.00 15.76 38.93
CA SER A 69 22.02 16.25 39.91
C SER A 69 21.90 15.30 41.10
N SER A 70 22.36 15.80 42.24
CA SER A 70 22.25 15.18 43.54
C SER A 70 20.79 15.16 44.04
N ALA A 71 20.37 13.99 44.53
CA ALA A 71 19.44 13.80 45.65
C ALA A 71 18.05 14.45 45.57
N SER A 72 17.06 13.65 45.14
CA SER A 72 15.70 13.57 45.71
C SER A 72 15.05 12.27 45.22
N PRO A 73 14.26 11.53 46.01
CA PRO A 73 13.56 10.35 45.53
C PRO A 73 12.36 10.78 44.67
N PRO A 74 12.24 10.38 43.40
CA PRO A 74 11.04 10.65 42.64
C PRO A 74 9.95 9.65 43.04
N SER A 75 8.93 10.15 43.73
CA SER A 75 7.62 9.53 43.81
C SER A 75 6.95 9.55 42.43
N SER A 76 6.34 8.42 42.07
CA SER A 76 5.54 8.11 40.87
C SER A 76 6.32 7.79 39.57
N PRO A 77 6.28 6.53 39.08
CA PRO A 77 6.62 6.21 37.71
C PRO A 77 5.43 6.51 36.78
N VAL A 78 5.64 7.29 35.73
CA VAL A 78 4.68 7.54 34.65
C VAL A 78 5.45 7.62 33.33
N PRO A 79 4.96 7.03 32.23
CA PRO A 79 4.41 5.69 32.07
C PRO A 79 5.47 4.76 31.42
N THR A 80 5.62 3.56 31.95
CA THR A 80 6.28 2.46 31.24
C THR A 80 5.58 2.31 29.88
N SER A 81 6.32 2.30 28.76
CA SER A 81 5.73 1.94 27.47
C SER A 81 4.99 0.62 27.65
N ALA A 82 3.76 0.50 27.13
CA ALA A 82 3.02 -0.75 27.22
C ALA A 82 3.90 -1.89 26.67
N PRO A 83 3.97 -3.05 27.35
CA PRO A 83 4.75 -4.16 26.86
C PRO A 83 4.24 -4.55 25.47
N TYR A 84 5.17 -4.80 24.54
CA TYR A 84 4.84 -5.25 23.20
C TYR A 84 5.49 -6.60 22.91
N CYS A 85 4.92 -7.35 21.97
CA CYS A 85 5.43 -8.63 21.53
C CYS A 85 5.94 -8.49 20.09
N GLN A 86 7.14 -9.01 19.82
CA GLN A 86 7.67 -9.16 18.46
C GLN A 86 7.89 -10.63 18.13
N MET A 87 7.66 -11.00 16.88
CA MET A 87 7.96 -12.33 16.37
C MET A 87 8.38 -12.25 14.91
N THR A 88 9.33 -13.09 14.50
CA THR A 88 9.68 -13.27 13.09
C THR A 88 9.06 -14.56 12.56
N VAL A 89 8.50 -14.52 11.36
CA VAL A 89 7.80 -15.65 10.74
C VAL A 89 8.07 -15.68 9.24
N SER A 90 8.06 -16.87 8.63
CA SER A 90 8.21 -17.01 7.18
C SER A 90 6.96 -16.48 6.48
N LEU A 91 7.09 -15.33 5.81
CA LEU A 91 6.01 -14.71 5.06
C LEU A 91 5.46 -15.63 3.95
N ALA A 92 6.34 -16.36 3.26
CA ALA A 92 5.95 -17.34 2.24
C ALA A 92 5.06 -18.43 2.83
N THR A 93 5.45 -18.98 4.00
CA THR A 93 4.68 -20.01 4.69
C THR A 93 3.32 -19.49 5.15
N ILE A 94 3.26 -18.26 5.68
CA ILE A 94 1.98 -17.63 6.05
C ILE A 94 1.09 -17.48 4.82
N LEU A 95 1.61 -16.96 3.72
CA LEU A 95 0.83 -16.75 2.49
C LEU A 95 0.32 -18.06 1.88
N GLU A 96 1.10 -19.13 1.91
CA GLU A 96 0.67 -20.47 1.51
C GLU A 96 -0.45 -20.99 2.42
N CYS A 97 -0.29 -20.84 3.74
CA CYS A 97 -1.31 -21.26 4.72
C CYS A 97 -2.62 -20.48 4.55
N LEU A 98 -2.54 -19.16 4.34
CA LEU A 98 -3.71 -18.32 4.05
C LEU A 98 -4.39 -18.71 2.74
N ASN A 99 -3.64 -19.24 1.77
CA ASN A 99 -4.16 -19.64 0.46
C ASN A 99 -4.48 -21.14 0.34
N ILE A 100 -4.60 -21.87 1.45
CA ILE A 100 -4.82 -23.33 1.42
C ILE A 100 -6.11 -23.74 0.71
N PHE A 101 -7.15 -22.90 0.78
CA PHE A 101 -8.41 -23.11 0.07
C PHE A 101 -8.45 -22.44 -1.31
N GLY A 102 -7.37 -21.79 -1.75
CA GLY A 102 -7.24 -21.13 -3.05
C GLY A 102 -8.01 -19.81 -3.20
N ASN A 103 -8.85 -19.44 -2.23
CA ASN A 103 -9.73 -18.26 -2.29
C ASN A 103 -9.06 -16.97 -1.77
N ALA A 104 -7.90 -17.07 -1.12
CA ALA A 104 -7.21 -15.89 -0.61
C ALA A 104 -6.52 -15.10 -1.72
N GLY A 105 -6.19 -15.73 -2.85
CA GLY A 105 -5.58 -15.09 -4.02
C GLY A 105 -6.61 -14.27 -4.79
N GLY A 106 -6.48 -12.94 -4.76
CA GLY A 106 -7.32 -12.02 -5.55
C GLY A 106 -7.13 -12.11 -7.07
N SER A 107 -6.57 -13.20 -7.60
CA SER A 107 -6.49 -13.46 -9.03
C SER A 107 -7.64 -14.36 -9.46
N SER A 108 -8.86 -13.81 -9.42
CA SER A 108 -9.88 -14.27 -10.36
C SER A 108 -9.54 -13.66 -11.73
N ASN A 109 -8.65 -14.31 -12.47
CA ASN A 109 -8.63 -14.11 -13.92
C ASN A 109 -9.97 -14.71 -14.44
N PRO A 110 -10.91 -13.93 -14.99
CA PRO A 110 -12.18 -14.47 -15.48
C PRO A 110 -12.04 -15.28 -16.77
N PHE A 111 -10.81 -15.53 -17.22
CA PHE A 111 -10.48 -16.09 -18.52
C PHE A 111 -9.60 -17.33 -18.41
N LYS A 112 -9.90 -18.27 -17.52
CA LYS A 112 -9.46 -19.66 -17.70
C LYS A 112 -10.19 -20.65 -16.81
N ARG A 113 -11.41 -21.06 -17.19
CA ARG A 113 -11.91 -22.39 -16.86
C ARG A 113 -13.06 -22.80 -17.78
N GLU A 114 -12.70 -23.30 -18.96
CA GLU A 114 -13.49 -24.26 -19.72
C GLU A 114 -12.49 -25.08 -20.54
N GLY A 115 -12.07 -26.22 -19.97
CA GLY A 115 -11.90 -27.45 -20.74
C GLY A 115 -13.18 -28.26 -20.50
N ASP A 116 -13.62 -29.16 -21.34
CA ASP A 116 -13.01 -29.86 -22.46
C ASP A 116 -14.21 -30.38 -23.28
N GLY A 117 -14.12 -30.32 -24.60
CA GLY A 117 -15.19 -30.75 -25.49
C GLY A 117 -14.61 -30.89 -26.87
N GLU A 118 -14.00 -32.05 -27.10
CA GLU A 118 -13.54 -32.54 -28.39
C GLU A 118 -14.67 -32.43 -29.43
N ASP A 119 -14.38 -31.80 -30.58
CA ASP A 119 -14.86 -32.24 -31.89
C ASP A 119 -14.08 -31.49 -32.99
N GLU A 120 -13.38 -32.26 -33.82
CA GLU A 120 -12.73 -31.80 -35.05
C GLU A 120 -13.78 -31.40 -36.10
N GLU A 121 -13.54 -30.29 -36.82
CA GLU A 121 -13.54 -30.20 -38.30
C GLU A 121 -13.70 -28.75 -38.78
N GLY A 122 -12.99 -28.41 -39.86
CA GLY A 122 -13.53 -27.53 -40.89
C GLY A 122 -12.96 -26.11 -40.97
N GLY A 123 -12.00 -25.93 -41.89
CA GLY A 123 -11.36 -24.65 -42.21
C GLY A 123 -12.26 -23.53 -42.74
N GLY A 124 -11.69 -22.33 -42.89
CA GLY A 124 -12.35 -21.25 -43.62
C GLY A 124 -11.74 -19.88 -43.38
N CYS A 125 -11.30 -19.26 -44.47
CA CYS A 125 -10.55 -18.01 -44.54
C CYS A 125 -11.44 -16.75 -44.60
N GLY A 126 -10.85 -15.60 -44.21
CA GLY A 126 -11.05 -14.32 -44.89
C GLY A 126 -11.99 -13.28 -44.24
N GLY A 127 -11.64 -12.00 -44.39
CA GLY A 127 -12.65 -10.95 -44.59
C GLY A 127 -12.71 -9.75 -43.63
N ARG A 128 -11.63 -8.96 -43.62
CA ARG A 128 -11.55 -7.48 -43.59
C ARG A 128 -12.87 -6.64 -43.75
N TRP A 129 -12.96 -5.54 -42.99
CA TRP A 129 -13.56 -4.20 -43.27
C TRP A 129 -14.85 -3.72 -42.53
N ARG A 130 -14.66 -2.58 -41.82
CA ARG A 130 -15.45 -1.33 -41.75
C ARG A 130 -17.00 -1.37 -41.75
N GLY A 131 -17.58 -0.64 -40.80
CA GLY A 131 -18.72 0.23 -41.12
C GLY A 131 -19.63 0.66 -39.97
N GLY A 132 -19.56 1.95 -39.60
CA GLY A 132 -20.72 2.85 -39.62
C GLY A 132 -21.81 2.74 -38.53
N LYS A 133 -21.86 3.79 -37.69
CA LYS A 133 -23.05 4.30 -37.01
C LYS A 133 -24.34 4.16 -37.85
N ARG A 134 -25.45 3.74 -37.23
CA ARG A 134 -26.78 4.35 -37.41
C ARG A 134 -27.75 3.94 -36.30
N ARG A 135 -28.38 4.95 -35.69
CA ARG A 135 -29.54 4.86 -34.81
C ARG A 135 -30.78 4.43 -35.61
N ARG A 136 -31.65 3.59 -35.04
CA ARG A 136 -33.08 3.56 -35.37
C ARG A 136 -33.91 3.12 -34.16
N MET A 137 -35.07 3.75 -34.06
CA MET A 137 -36.03 3.81 -32.96
C MET A 137 -37.14 2.77 -33.16
N GLY A 138 -37.58 2.14 -32.05
CA GLY A 138 -38.96 1.73 -31.74
C GLY A 138 -39.56 0.48 -32.41
N SER A 139 -39.90 -0.52 -31.59
CA SER A 139 -41.22 -1.21 -31.62
C SER A 139 -41.33 -2.16 -30.42
N GLU A 140 -42.42 -2.00 -29.66
CA GLU A 140 -42.84 -2.84 -28.54
C GLU A 140 -43.41 -4.17 -29.07
N GLU A 141 -42.98 -5.30 -28.51
CA GLU A 141 -43.74 -6.56 -28.58
C GLU A 141 -43.55 -7.32 -27.27
N TYR A 142 -44.67 -7.88 -26.79
CA TYR A 142 -44.85 -8.50 -25.49
C TYR A 142 -44.24 -9.91 -25.46
N GLU A 143 -43.30 -10.18 -24.56
CA GLU A 143 -42.94 -11.55 -24.17
C GLU A 143 -42.84 -11.69 -22.65
N GLU A 144 -43.36 -12.81 -22.17
CA GLU A 144 -43.60 -13.20 -20.79
C GLU A 144 -42.33 -13.19 -19.91
N PRO A 145 -42.39 -12.81 -18.62
CA PRO A 145 -41.25 -12.94 -17.73
C PRO A 145 -41.16 -14.39 -17.24
N ARG A 146 -40.58 -15.27 -18.05
CA ARG A 146 -40.13 -16.57 -17.57
C ARG A 146 -38.84 -16.40 -16.77
N GLY A 147 -38.97 -16.62 -15.46
CA GLY A 147 -38.00 -17.40 -14.69
C GLY A 147 -36.62 -16.79 -14.48
N GLY A 148 -36.45 -16.19 -13.31
CA GLY A 148 -35.41 -16.65 -12.38
C GLY A 148 -33.97 -16.64 -12.88
N GLY A 149 -33.41 -15.44 -13.08
CA GLY A 149 -31.98 -15.22 -13.06
C GLY A 149 -31.67 -14.11 -12.08
N ARG A 150 -31.92 -14.34 -10.78
CA ARG A 150 -31.19 -13.57 -9.78
C ARG A 150 -29.72 -13.83 -10.11
N LEU A 151 -29.02 -12.80 -10.57
CA LEU A 151 -27.58 -12.69 -10.39
C LEU A 151 -27.39 -12.73 -8.87
N ALA A 152 -27.40 -13.95 -8.34
CA ALA A 152 -26.77 -14.24 -7.08
C ALA A 152 -25.34 -13.77 -7.31
N HIS A 153 -25.05 -12.58 -6.79
CA HIS A 153 -23.73 -12.27 -6.30
C HIS A 153 -23.25 -13.56 -5.65
N GLU A 154 -22.29 -14.26 -6.27
CA GLU A 154 -21.64 -15.39 -5.63
C GLU A 154 -21.23 -14.86 -4.26
N GLU A 155 -21.95 -15.27 -3.21
CA GLU A 155 -21.50 -15.14 -1.85
C GLU A 155 -20.27 -16.03 -1.79
N GLY A 156 -19.14 -15.46 -2.23
CA GLY A 156 -17.90 -16.15 -2.43
C GLY A 156 -17.55 -16.82 -1.11
N LYS A 157 -17.27 -18.12 -1.17
CA LYS A 157 -16.86 -18.92 -0.03
C LYS A 157 -15.76 -18.15 0.71
N THR A 158 -16.10 -17.65 1.89
CA THR A 158 -15.16 -16.90 2.72
C THR A 158 -14.44 -17.89 3.62
N THR A 159 -13.12 -17.85 3.59
CA THR A 159 -12.31 -18.55 4.58
C THR A 159 -12.18 -17.66 5.81
N SER A 160 -12.65 -18.13 6.96
CA SER A 160 -12.41 -17.45 8.24
C SER A 160 -11.08 -17.91 8.84
N LEU A 161 -10.46 -17.04 9.65
CA LEU A 161 -9.20 -17.31 10.32
C LEU A 161 -9.30 -16.97 11.81
N ARG A 162 -8.75 -17.85 12.63
CA ARG A 162 -8.36 -17.59 14.00
C ARG A 162 -6.84 -17.75 14.11
N LEU A 163 -6.17 -16.70 14.54
CA LEU A 163 -4.74 -16.63 14.80
C LEU A 163 -4.53 -16.68 16.31
N SER A 164 -3.63 -17.56 16.76
CA SER A 164 -3.18 -17.57 18.15
C SER A 164 -1.66 -17.67 18.27
N PHE A 165 -1.12 -16.99 19.28
CA PHE A 165 0.31 -17.01 19.59
C PHE A 165 0.52 -16.91 21.10
N ALA A 166 1.23 -17.89 21.67
CA ALA A 166 1.42 -18.07 23.11
C ALA A 166 2.76 -17.51 23.64
N GLY A 167 3.48 -16.72 22.83
CA GLY A 167 4.72 -16.05 23.24
C GLY A 167 6.00 -16.63 22.65
N GLU A 168 7.13 -16.13 23.14
CA GLU A 168 8.45 -16.44 22.62
C GLU A 168 8.73 -17.96 22.58
N GLY A 169 9.28 -18.42 21.45
CA GLY A 169 9.58 -19.83 21.20
C GLY A 169 8.36 -20.72 20.93
N GLN A 170 7.13 -20.18 20.97
CA GLN A 170 5.92 -20.90 20.55
C GLN A 170 5.60 -20.62 19.07
N PRO A 171 5.07 -21.60 18.32
CA PRO A 171 4.68 -21.37 16.94
C PRO A 171 3.45 -20.45 16.85
N LEU A 172 3.36 -19.72 15.74
CA LEU A 172 2.13 -19.04 15.34
C LEU A 172 1.14 -20.08 14.83
N VAL A 173 -0.03 -20.18 15.46
CA VAL A 173 -1.07 -21.14 15.07
C VAL A 173 -2.16 -20.42 14.27
N LEU A 174 -2.42 -20.91 13.06
CA LEU A 174 -3.51 -20.45 12.20
C LEU A 174 -4.57 -21.54 12.08
N LEU A 175 -5.80 -21.23 12.48
CA LEU A 175 -6.97 -22.07 12.31
C LEU A 175 -7.85 -21.45 11.22
N LEU A 176 -7.84 -22.05 10.03
CA LEU A 176 -8.62 -21.61 8.88
C LEU A 176 -9.86 -22.49 8.73
N GLU A 177 -11.02 -21.90 8.57
CA GLU A 177 -12.28 -22.63 8.34
C GLU A 177 -12.97 -22.14 7.07
N GLU A 178 -13.30 -23.08 6.19
CA GLU A 178 -14.12 -22.86 5.00
C GLU A 178 -15.14 -23.98 4.83
N SER A 179 -16.43 -23.64 4.73
CA SER A 179 -17.51 -24.61 4.48
C SER A 179 -17.53 -25.82 5.45
N GLY A 180 -17.16 -25.59 6.72
CA GLY A 180 -17.08 -26.61 7.77
C GLY A 180 -15.81 -27.47 7.75
N ILE A 181 -14.88 -27.24 6.82
CA ILE A 181 -13.56 -27.84 6.82
C ILE A 181 -12.62 -26.91 7.60
N VAL A 182 -12.03 -27.42 8.68
CA VAL A 182 -11.07 -26.69 9.50
C VAL A 182 -9.67 -27.20 9.22
N THR A 183 -8.75 -26.29 8.88
CA THR A 183 -7.33 -26.56 8.71
C THR A 183 -6.53 -25.86 9.80
N ARG A 184 -5.64 -26.59 10.46
CA ARG A 184 -4.73 -26.07 11.47
C ARG A 184 -3.32 -26.02 10.89
N CYS A 185 -2.72 -24.85 10.85
CA CYS A 185 -1.33 -24.64 10.46
C CYS A 185 -0.54 -24.16 11.67
N GLU A 186 0.61 -24.76 11.92
CA GLU A 186 1.55 -24.33 12.97
C GLU A 186 2.82 -23.85 12.30
N ILE A 187 3.10 -22.55 12.45
CA ILE A 187 4.21 -21.87 11.77
C ILE A 187 5.28 -21.56 12.79
N THR A 188 6.48 -22.06 12.56
CA THR A 188 7.64 -21.80 13.42
C THR A 188 7.92 -20.29 13.48
N SER A 189 7.97 -19.75 14.70
CA SER A 189 8.44 -18.40 14.97
C SER A 189 9.95 -18.40 15.19
N TYR A 190 10.58 -17.27 14.88
CA TYR A 190 12.00 -17.03 15.05
C TYR A 190 12.19 -15.77 15.91
N GLU A 191 13.37 -15.66 16.53
CA GLU A 191 13.78 -14.50 17.29
C GLU A 191 13.79 -13.25 16.36
N PRO A 192 13.25 -12.10 16.81
CA PRO A 192 13.29 -10.88 16.03
C PRO A 192 14.73 -10.37 15.88
N GLU A 193 15.14 -10.11 14.64
CA GLU A 193 16.40 -9.43 14.36
C GLU A 193 16.21 -7.92 14.58
N ALA A 194 17.19 -7.27 15.22
CA ALA A 194 17.19 -5.81 15.35
C ALA A 194 17.37 -5.17 13.96
N LEU A 195 16.29 -4.63 13.40
CA LEU A 195 16.34 -3.87 12.16
C LEU A 195 16.73 -2.40 12.41
N LEU A 196 17.14 -1.73 11.33
CA LEU A 196 17.35 -0.29 11.29
C LEU A 196 16.07 0.43 11.78
N ASP A 197 16.20 1.19 12.87
CA ASP A 197 15.16 2.04 13.43
C ASP A 197 15.01 3.30 12.58
N LEU A 198 14.55 3.12 11.34
CA LEU A 198 14.08 4.24 10.52
C LEU A 198 12.69 4.60 11.03
N ALA A 199 12.60 5.73 11.73
CA ALA A 199 11.35 6.31 12.19
C ALA A 199 11.07 7.59 11.40
N PHE A 200 9.84 7.74 10.92
CA PHE A 200 9.36 8.97 10.29
C PHE A 200 8.31 9.61 11.20
N SER A 201 8.60 10.79 11.75
CA SER A 201 7.63 11.57 12.53
C SER A 201 6.82 12.47 11.61
N ASP A 202 5.51 12.57 11.85
CA ASP A 202 4.66 13.50 11.10
C ASP A 202 4.95 14.97 11.42
N GLU A 203 5.66 15.26 12.51
CA GLU A 203 6.13 16.60 12.88
C GLU A 203 7.31 17.06 12.02
N ASP A 204 8.12 16.12 11.52
CA ASP A 204 9.33 16.41 10.74
C ASP A 204 9.06 16.49 9.23
N LYS A 205 7.79 16.35 8.81
CA LYS A 205 7.42 16.41 7.40
C LYS A 205 7.65 17.82 6.85
N VAL A 206 8.37 17.90 5.73
CA VAL A 206 8.57 19.13 4.95
C VAL A 206 7.63 19.16 3.74
N GLN A 207 7.23 17.98 3.28
CA GLN A 207 6.34 17.81 2.13
C GLN A 207 5.33 16.70 2.40
N ARG A 208 4.09 16.90 1.93
CA ARG A 208 3.03 15.90 1.91
C ARG A 208 2.24 15.96 0.61
N LEU A 209 2.10 14.81 -0.05
CA LEU A 209 1.27 14.62 -1.23
C LEU A 209 0.34 13.43 -0.99
N ILE A 210 -0.95 13.57 -1.30
CA ILE A 210 -1.88 12.46 -1.42
C ILE A 210 -2.31 12.37 -2.89
N ILE A 211 -2.00 11.25 -3.52
CA ILE A 211 -2.34 10.95 -4.91
C ILE A 211 -3.21 9.70 -4.97
N LYS A 212 -4.13 9.65 -5.94
CA LYS A 212 -4.85 8.41 -6.24
C LYS A 212 -3.88 7.34 -6.72
N SER A 213 -3.97 6.14 -6.14
CA SER A 213 -3.00 5.06 -6.40
C SER A 213 -2.94 4.63 -7.86
N ASP A 214 -4.03 4.78 -8.62
CA ASP A 214 -4.06 4.44 -10.04
C ASP A 214 -3.04 5.25 -10.84
N TRP A 215 -2.96 6.55 -10.62
CA TRP A 215 -2.06 7.44 -11.36
C TRP A 215 -0.59 7.20 -11.03
N LEU A 216 -0.27 6.98 -9.75
CA LEU A 216 1.10 6.66 -9.33
C LEU A 216 1.51 5.28 -9.83
N ARG A 217 0.58 4.30 -9.84
CA ARG A 217 0.84 2.96 -10.34
C ARG A 217 1.17 2.98 -11.82
N ASP A 218 0.34 3.67 -12.60
CA ASP A 218 0.47 3.71 -14.05
C ASP A 218 1.78 4.42 -14.42
N ALA A 219 2.11 5.51 -13.74
CA ALA A 219 3.42 6.18 -13.89
C ALA A 219 4.60 5.26 -13.56
N LEU A 220 4.63 4.62 -12.39
CA LEU A 220 5.73 3.72 -12.03
C LEU A 220 5.82 2.48 -12.93
N ALA A 221 4.72 2.07 -13.58
CA ALA A 221 4.69 0.96 -14.52
C ALA A 221 5.21 1.34 -15.91
N GLU A 222 5.07 2.59 -16.31
CA GLU A 222 5.60 3.13 -17.57
C GLU A 222 7.10 3.39 -17.54
N LEU A 223 7.70 3.50 -16.35
CA LEU A 223 9.14 3.68 -16.21
C LEU A 223 9.92 2.46 -16.74
N PRO A 224 11.04 2.69 -17.46
CA PRO A 224 11.85 1.61 -17.99
C PRO A 224 12.38 0.71 -16.86
N PRO A 225 12.31 -0.63 -16.99
CA PRO A 225 12.83 -1.55 -15.97
C PRO A 225 14.36 -1.48 -15.85
N SER A 226 15.06 -0.89 -16.84
CA SER A 226 16.50 -0.64 -16.81
C SER A 226 16.89 0.64 -16.06
N SER A 227 15.93 1.35 -15.47
CA SER A 227 16.21 2.56 -14.68
C SER A 227 16.91 2.20 -13.38
N GLU A 228 17.94 2.96 -13.01
CA GLU A 228 18.68 2.76 -11.76
C GLU A 228 18.18 3.69 -10.65
N LYS A 229 17.85 4.93 -11.04
CA LYS A 229 17.50 6.02 -10.13
C LYS A 229 16.14 6.59 -10.52
N LEU A 230 15.32 6.88 -9.51
CA LEU A 230 14.05 7.58 -9.61
C LEU A 230 14.17 8.90 -8.87
N THR A 231 14.00 10.01 -9.57
CA THR A 231 13.95 11.33 -8.98
C THR A 231 12.51 11.76 -8.77
N ILE A 232 12.21 12.22 -7.56
CA ILE A 232 10.92 12.81 -7.22
C ILE A 232 11.14 14.28 -6.91
N SER A 233 10.40 15.15 -7.59
CA SER A 233 10.45 16.60 -7.38
C SER A 233 9.09 17.16 -6.98
N PHE A 234 9.08 18.11 -6.06
CA PHE A 234 7.91 18.85 -5.61
C PHE A 234 8.17 20.35 -5.74
N SER A 235 7.20 21.08 -6.27
CA SER A 235 7.28 22.54 -6.40
C SER A 235 6.10 23.19 -5.69
N PRO A 236 6.32 24.27 -4.92
CA PRO A 236 5.22 24.92 -4.21
C PRO A 236 4.22 25.55 -5.20
N PRO A 237 2.91 25.64 -4.86
CA PRO A 237 1.89 26.16 -5.78
C PRO A 237 2.03 27.66 -6.11
N GLN A 238 2.92 28.37 -5.40
CA GLN A 238 3.23 29.77 -5.68
C GLN A 238 4.17 29.88 -6.89
N ASP A 239 5.12 28.95 -7.05
CA ASP A 239 6.07 28.95 -8.17
C ASP A 239 5.38 28.58 -9.49
N SER A 240 4.38 27.69 -9.44
CA SER A 240 3.55 27.37 -10.61
C SER A 240 2.71 28.56 -11.09
N ARG A 241 2.36 29.50 -10.19
CA ARG A 241 1.55 30.70 -10.51
C ARG A 241 2.36 31.98 -10.74
N ALA A 242 3.57 32.08 -10.18
CA ALA A 242 4.38 33.29 -10.19
C ALA A 242 4.98 33.61 -11.57
N ARG A 243 5.22 32.60 -12.40
CA ARG A 243 5.70 32.82 -13.77
C ARG A 243 4.63 33.36 -14.73
N GLY A 244 3.34 33.21 -14.42
CA GLY A 244 2.23 33.70 -15.25
C GLY A 244 1.74 35.12 -14.96
N ARG A 245 2.44 35.90 -14.13
CA ARG A 245 1.99 37.24 -13.71
C ARG A 245 3.05 38.34 -13.78
N GLY A 246 4.04 38.18 -14.66
CA GLY A 246 5.18 39.10 -14.81
C GLY A 246 5.22 39.84 -16.15
N GLY A 247 4.16 40.56 -16.54
CA GLY A 247 4.12 41.24 -17.85
C GLY A 247 3.10 42.37 -17.98
N ARG A 248 3.10 43.35 -17.07
CA ARG A 248 2.41 44.63 -17.30
C ARG A 248 3.35 45.81 -17.10
N TYR A 249 4.31 45.95 -18.00
CA TYR A 249 4.91 47.25 -18.28
C TYR A 249 4.27 47.82 -19.55
N ARG A 250 3.55 48.94 -19.37
CA ARG A 250 3.07 49.80 -20.46
C ARG A 250 4.26 50.61 -21.00
N TYR A 251 4.63 50.37 -22.26
CA TYR A 251 5.21 51.37 -23.19
C TYR A 251 5.12 50.77 -24.60
N ASP A 252 4.15 51.22 -25.41
CA ASP A 252 4.32 52.09 -26.59
C ASP A 252 4.72 51.35 -27.87
N ASP A 253 4.08 51.79 -28.94
CA ASP A 253 4.01 51.32 -30.32
C ASP A 253 5.37 50.98 -30.93
N SER A 254 5.59 49.73 -31.35
CA SER A 254 6.60 49.32 -32.35
C SER A 254 6.51 47.83 -32.72
N PHE A 255 6.40 47.62 -34.02
CA PHE A 255 6.39 46.39 -34.79
C PHE A 255 7.65 45.51 -34.55
N ASP A 256 7.51 44.34 -33.91
CA ASP A 256 8.40 43.19 -34.12
C ASP A 256 7.71 41.87 -33.72
N GLY A 257 7.75 40.89 -34.61
CA GLY A 257 7.27 39.54 -34.35
C GLY A 257 8.36 38.76 -33.64
N GLY A 258 8.07 38.28 -32.43
CA GLY A 258 9.06 37.56 -31.64
C GLY A 258 8.42 36.72 -30.54
N ASN A 259 8.18 35.46 -30.87
CA ASN A 259 8.12 34.31 -29.97
C ASN A 259 7.16 34.44 -28.78
N ASP A 260 5.94 33.93 -28.97
CA ASP A 260 5.07 33.47 -27.88
C ASP A 260 5.84 32.41 -27.07
N GLY A 261 6.69 32.84 -26.14
CA GLY A 261 7.35 31.94 -25.20
C GLY A 261 6.26 31.33 -24.35
N GLU A 262 5.87 30.10 -24.66
CA GLU A 262 5.01 29.27 -23.81
C GLU A 262 5.57 29.35 -22.40
N GLU A 263 4.85 30.04 -21.51
CA GLU A 263 5.22 30.14 -20.10
C GLU A 263 5.21 28.72 -19.55
N GLU A 264 6.39 28.13 -19.40
CA GLU A 264 6.55 26.74 -18.97
C GLU A 264 6.04 26.62 -17.53
N GLU A 265 4.80 26.13 -17.39
CA GLU A 265 4.17 25.89 -16.09
C GLU A 265 5.00 24.88 -15.31
N VAL A 266 5.48 25.28 -14.13
CA VAL A 266 6.25 24.39 -13.26
C VAL A 266 5.29 23.38 -12.62
N PRO A 267 5.50 22.06 -12.81
CA PRO A 267 4.62 21.05 -12.23
C PRO A 267 4.74 21.04 -10.70
N LEU A 268 3.63 20.74 -10.03
CA LEU A 268 3.61 20.60 -8.58
C LEU A 268 4.35 19.34 -8.14
N PHE A 269 4.22 18.28 -8.92
CA PHE A 269 4.84 16.99 -8.65
C PHE A 269 5.39 16.42 -9.96
N ARG A 270 6.66 16.00 -9.95
CA ARG A 270 7.34 15.41 -11.10
C ARG A 270 8.00 14.10 -10.69
N ILE A 271 7.82 13.08 -11.52
CA ILE A 271 8.56 11.83 -11.46
C ILE A 271 9.49 11.78 -12.66
N GLU A 272 10.78 11.61 -12.41
CA GLU A 272 11.81 11.51 -13.43
C GLU A 272 12.60 10.23 -13.22
N SER A 273 12.92 9.54 -14.32
CA SER A 273 13.75 8.34 -14.30
C SER A 273 14.75 8.37 -15.43
N VAL A 274 15.98 7.97 -15.15
CA VAL A 274 17.05 7.87 -16.17
C VAL A 274 17.36 6.40 -16.39
N GLY A 275 17.06 5.92 -17.60
CA GLY A 275 17.37 4.57 -18.05
C GLY A 275 18.51 4.56 -19.08
N THR A 276 18.97 3.36 -19.40
CA THR A 276 20.08 3.13 -20.36
C THR A 276 19.81 3.65 -21.77
N MET A 277 18.55 3.80 -22.16
CA MET A 277 18.13 4.18 -23.52
C MET A 277 17.43 5.54 -23.58
N GLY A 278 17.36 6.28 -22.49
CA GLY A 278 16.70 7.59 -22.41
C GLY A 278 16.18 7.93 -21.01
N SER A 279 15.79 9.17 -20.82
CA SER A 279 15.06 9.62 -19.63
C SER A 279 13.54 9.59 -19.87
N THR A 280 12.79 9.49 -18.79
CA THR A 280 11.32 9.57 -18.79
C THR A 280 10.92 10.54 -17.70
N GLU A 281 10.07 11.50 -18.03
CA GLU A 281 9.58 12.54 -17.13
C GLU A 281 8.05 12.54 -17.17
N MET A 282 7.43 12.63 -16.00
CA MET A 282 5.98 12.65 -15.83
C MET A 282 5.60 13.79 -14.89
N ASP A 283 4.80 14.70 -15.41
CA ASP A 283 4.44 15.95 -14.75
C ASP A 283 2.98 15.95 -14.31
N TYR A 284 2.77 16.30 -13.05
CA TYR A 284 1.47 16.45 -12.43
C TYR A 284 1.27 17.90 -11.99
N SER A 285 0.31 18.55 -12.64
CA SER A 285 -0.17 19.89 -12.29
C SER A 285 -1.23 19.84 -11.16
N ASP A 286 -1.82 21.00 -10.82
CA ASP A 286 -2.87 21.14 -9.78
C ASP A 286 -4.22 20.54 -10.22
N ASP A 287 -4.23 19.24 -10.55
CA ASP A 287 -5.44 18.49 -10.89
C ASP A 287 -5.99 17.75 -9.67
N LYS A 288 -7.16 18.20 -9.18
CA LYS A 288 -7.85 17.62 -8.02
C LYS A 288 -8.42 16.23 -8.27
N ASP A 289 -8.55 15.81 -9.52
CA ASP A 289 -8.92 14.44 -9.87
C ASP A 289 -7.72 13.49 -9.77
N VAL A 290 -6.50 14.01 -9.60
CA VAL A 290 -5.27 13.23 -9.45
C VAL A 290 -4.68 13.41 -8.05
N LEU A 291 -4.42 14.66 -7.67
CA LEU A 291 -3.84 15.08 -6.40
C LEU A 291 -4.95 15.49 -5.44
N GLU A 292 -5.14 14.74 -4.36
CA GLU A 292 -6.18 15.02 -3.37
C GLU A 292 -5.71 16.00 -2.28
N ALA A 293 -4.43 15.97 -1.94
CA ALA A 293 -3.82 16.90 -1.00
C ALA A 293 -2.38 17.18 -1.40
N PHE A 294 -1.95 18.43 -1.28
CA PHE A 294 -0.59 18.86 -1.60
C PHE A 294 -0.16 19.95 -0.62
N GLU A 295 0.90 19.68 0.14
CA GLU A 295 1.53 20.59 1.09
C GLU A 295 3.04 20.58 0.79
N CYS A 296 3.55 21.73 0.35
CA CYS A 296 4.95 21.92 0.00
C CYS A 296 5.26 23.41 0.07
N ASP A 297 6.14 23.80 1.01
CA ASP A 297 6.51 25.21 1.23
C ASP A 297 7.72 25.63 0.39
N HIS A 298 8.62 24.69 0.10
CA HIS A 298 9.87 24.91 -0.62
C HIS A 298 10.09 23.83 -1.68
N PRO A 299 10.69 24.18 -2.84
CA PRO A 299 10.98 23.19 -3.87
C PRO A 299 11.92 22.11 -3.32
N LEU A 300 11.55 20.85 -3.53
CA LEU A 300 12.26 19.68 -3.03
C LEU A 300 12.52 18.73 -4.19
N ARG A 301 13.74 18.19 -4.29
CA ARG A 301 14.11 17.21 -5.30
C ARG A 301 15.01 16.16 -4.66
N ASN A 302 14.53 14.93 -4.60
CA ASN A 302 15.27 13.81 -4.02
C ASN A 302 15.31 12.63 -4.99
N THR A 303 16.42 11.92 -5.00
CA THR A 303 16.64 10.77 -5.88
C THR A 303 16.71 9.49 -5.07
N TYR A 304 16.07 8.43 -5.53
CA TYR A 304 15.97 7.14 -4.83
C TYR A 304 16.41 6.00 -5.75
N LYS A 305 16.85 4.88 -5.18
CA LYS A 305 17.09 3.65 -5.95
C LYS A 305 15.78 3.12 -6.51
N PHE A 306 15.69 3.01 -7.83
CA PHE A 306 14.46 2.55 -8.48
C PHE A 306 14.07 1.13 -8.05
N SER A 307 15.07 0.25 -7.84
CA SER A 307 14.84 -1.11 -7.35
C SER A 307 14.13 -1.17 -5.99
N HIS A 308 14.34 -0.17 -5.11
CA HIS A 308 13.65 -0.10 -3.82
C HIS A 308 12.22 0.40 -4.00
N ILE A 309 12.02 1.40 -4.85
CA ILE A 309 10.67 1.91 -5.16
C ILE A 309 9.81 0.82 -5.82
N GLN A 310 10.40 -0.02 -6.67
CA GLN A 310 9.70 -1.16 -7.28
C GLN A 310 9.13 -2.14 -6.26
N LEU A 311 9.69 -2.24 -5.05
CA LEU A 311 9.15 -3.10 -3.98
C LEU A 311 7.76 -2.65 -3.54
N THR A 312 7.46 -1.35 -3.65
CA THR A 312 6.17 -0.78 -3.30
C THR A 312 5.05 -1.14 -4.30
N LYS A 313 5.39 -1.68 -5.48
CA LYS A 313 4.45 -1.91 -6.58
C LYS A 313 3.24 -2.75 -6.17
N VAL A 314 3.43 -3.80 -5.38
CA VAL A 314 2.34 -4.70 -4.96
C VAL A 314 1.42 -4.00 -3.96
N ALA A 315 1.98 -3.20 -3.04
CA ALA A 315 1.20 -2.38 -2.12
C ALA A 315 0.37 -1.34 -2.90
N LEU A 316 1.02 -0.66 -3.84
CA LEU A 316 0.41 0.35 -4.68
C LEU A 316 -0.74 -0.22 -5.52
N GLN A 317 -0.57 -1.40 -6.12
CA GLN A 317 -1.59 -2.11 -6.90
C GLN A 317 -2.86 -2.44 -6.10
N ASN A 318 -2.73 -2.74 -4.81
CA ASN A 318 -3.86 -3.07 -3.94
C ASN A 318 -4.41 -1.85 -3.18
N SER A 319 -3.76 -0.69 -3.31
CA SER A 319 -4.14 0.53 -2.60
C SER A 319 -5.08 1.40 -3.41
N ILE A 320 -5.82 2.26 -2.72
CA ILE A 320 -6.74 3.24 -3.32
C ILE A 320 -6.19 4.66 -3.27
N LYS A 321 -5.36 4.96 -2.27
CA LYS A 321 -4.63 6.22 -2.13
C LYS A 321 -3.21 5.95 -1.70
N ALA A 322 -2.28 6.75 -2.20
CA ALA A 322 -0.89 6.78 -1.77
C ALA A 322 -0.60 8.15 -1.16
N SER A 323 -0.10 8.16 0.06
CA SER A 323 0.46 9.34 0.71
C SER A 323 1.97 9.28 0.61
N ILE A 324 2.58 10.32 0.06
CA ILE A 324 4.03 10.49 -0.05
C ILE A 324 4.41 11.64 0.87
N ARG A 325 5.21 11.35 1.89
CA ARG A 325 5.73 12.34 2.83
C ARG A 325 7.24 12.34 2.80
N THR A 326 7.85 13.50 2.88
CA THR A 326 9.32 13.62 2.89
C THR A 326 9.76 14.53 4.03
N ASP A 327 10.85 14.16 4.69
CA ASP A 327 11.49 14.98 5.73
C ASP A 327 12.59 15.88 5.15
N ALA A 328 13.25 16.65 6.01
CA ALA A 328 14.37 17.52 5.62
C ALA A 328 15.64 16.75 5.22
N GLY A 329 15.79 15.50 5.66
CA GLY A 329 16.94 14.64 5.34
C GLY A 329 16.78 13.88 4.02
N GLY A 330 15.62 13.98 3.37
CA GLY A 330 15.30 13.25 2.15
C GLY A 330 14.83 11.82 2.38
N LEU A 331 14.51 11.43 3.62
CA LEU A 331 13.77 10.20 3.90
C LEU A 331 12.34 10.36 3.40
N VAL A 332 11.91 9.47 2.50
CA VAL A 332 10.53 9.41 2.02
C VAL A 332 9.76 8.29 2.68
N SER A 333 8.55 8.62 3.12
CA SER A 333 7.52 7.69 3.60
C SER A 333 6.43 7.55 2.53
N PHE A 334 6.31 6.36 1.98
CA PHE A 334 5.18 5.95 1.14
C PHE A 334 4.18 5.18 1.99
N GLN A 335 3.01 5.78 2.25
CA GLN A 335 1.92 5.14 2.96
C GLN A 335 0.77 4.82 2.00
N PHE A 336 0.48 3.54 1.84
CA PHE A 336 -0.56 3.03 0.95
C PHE A 336 -1.80 2.64 1.73
N MET A 337 -2.94 3.20 1.32
CA MET A 337 -4.24 2.91 1.92
C MET A 337 -4.87 1.71 1.22
N ILE A 338 -4.95 0.55 1.89
CA ILE A 338 -5.45 -0.71 1.36
C ILE A 338 -6.89 -0.96 1.85
N PRO A 339 -7.87 -1.15 0.95
CA PRO A 339 -9.24 -1.50 1.32
C PRO A 339 -9.31 -2.95 1.81
N LEU A 340 -9.93 -3.16 2.97
CA LEU A 340 -10.04 -4.49 3.60
C LEU A 340 -11.45 -5.10 3.53
N SER A 341 -12.45 -4.37 3.03
CA SER A 341 -13.79 -4.94 2.86
C SER A 341 -13.86 -5.78 1.58
N PRO A 342 -14.43 -6.99 1.63
CA PRO A 342 -14.63 -7.82 0.44
C PRO A 342 -15.63 -7.22 -0.56
N ARG A 343 -16.42 -6.23 -0.12
CA ARG A 343 -17.34 -5.45 -0.96
C ARG A 343 -16.64 -4.36 -1.77
N GLY A 344 -15.31 -4.25 -1.66
CA GLY A 344 -14.48 -3.34 -2.42
C GLY A 344 -14.16 -2.02 -1.71
N ALA A 345 -13.49 -1.13 -2.44
CA ALA A 345 -12.93 0.13 -1.93
C ALA A 345 -13.97 1.05 -1.24
N LYS A 346 -15.12 1.29 -1.88
CA LYS A 346 -16.15 2.20 -1.36
C LYS A 346 -16.74 1.70 -0.04
N ALA A 347 -17.02 0.40 0.04
CA ALA A 347 -17.51 -0.22 1.26
C ALA A 347 -16.46 -0.24 2.37
N SER A 348 -15.18 -0.44 2.02
CA SER A 348 -14.06 -0.38 2.96
C SER A 348 -13.95 0.97 3.65
N ILE A 349 -14.10 2.06 2.88
CA ILE A 349 -14.09 3.42 3.43
C ILE A 349 -15.32 3.66 4.32
N ALA A 350 -16.51 3.25 3.88
CA ALA A 350 -17.74 3.44 4.65
C ALA A 350 -17.77 2.61 5.96
N GLU A 351 -17.22 1.39 5.94
CA GLU A 351 -17.14 0.50 7.09
C GLU A 351 -15.89 0.76 7.96
N ASN A 352 -15.05 1.74 7.60
CA ASN A 352 -13.75 2.04 8.22
C ASN A 352 -12.80 0.81 8.31
N LYS A 353 -12.91 -0.11 7.35
CA LYS A 353 -12.06 -1.30 7.20
C LYS A 353 -10.93 -0.99 6.23
N ILE A 354 -9.97 -0.22 6.71
CA ILE A 354 -8.82 0.24 5.94
C ILE A 354 -7.55 -0.24 6.63
N GLY A 355 -6.65 -0.83 5.85
CA GLY A 355 -5.29 -1.16 6.26
C GLY A 355 -4.32 -0.14 5.68
N PHE A 356 -3.18 0.01 6.32
CA PHE A 356 -2.10 0.86 5.82
C PHE A 356 -0.83 0.02 5.68
N VAL A 357 -0.09 0.25 4.61
CA VAL A 357 1.25 -0.29 4.43
C VAL A 357 2.19 0.88 4.21
N GLU A 358 3.22 0.98 5.03
CA GLU A 358 4.20 2.06 4.97
C GLU A 358 5.57 1.53 4.53
N PHE A 359 6.21 2.27 3.63
CA PHE A 359 7.58 2.03 3.19
C PHE A 359 8.41 3.28 3.43
N LEU A 360 9.54 3.11 4.10
CA LEU A 360 10.53 4.16 4.31
C LEU A 360 11.70 3.94 3.37
N CYS A 361 12.12 4.98 2.66
CA CYS A 361 13.23 4.93 1.71
C CYS A 361 14.14 6.14 1.90
N VAL A 362 15.43 5.89 2.08
CA VAL A 362 16.43 6.96 2.19
C VAL A 362 16.78 7.47 0.79
N ALA A 363 16.91 8.78 0.63
CA ALA A 363 17.44 9.39 -0.58
C ALA A 363 18.88 8.93 -0.85
N LEU A 364 19.26 8.95 -2.12
CA LEU A 364 20.65 8.83 -2.54
C LEU A 364 21.33 10.18 -2.37
N ASP A 365 22.53 10.17 -1.81
CA ASP A 365 23.42 11.32 -1.82
C ASP A 365 23.70 11.72 -3.28
N GLU A 366 23.69 13.02 -3.58
CA GLU A 366 23.93 13.53 -4.94
C GLU A 366 25.37 13.22 -5.45
N ASP A 367 26.26 12.75 -4.58
CA ASP A 367 27.70 12.56 -4.82
C ASP A 367 28.14 11.13 -5.22
N TYR A 368 27.23 10.23 -5.65
CA TYR A 368 27.60 8.88 -6.12
C TYR A 368 27.01 8.43 -7.46
#